data_AF-A0A5Y3W118-F1
#
_entry.id   AF-A0A5Y3W118-F1
#
_cell.length_a   1.000
_cell.length_b   1.000
_cell.length_c   1.000
_cell.angle_alpha   90.00
_cell.angle_beta   90.00
_cell.angle_gamma   90.00
#
_symmetry.space_group_name_H-M   'P 1'
#
loop_
_entity.id
_entity.type
_entity.pdbx_description
1 polymer ?
#
loop_
_entity_poly.entity_id
_entity_poly.type
_entity_poly.pdbx_seq_one_letter_code
_entity_poly.pdbx_strand_id
1 'polypeptide(L)'
;MGSHLMQRLNAFADAFSFFLLWLQNSPVILSLLAGLTLPFIFHLPREERKNAPFWLKSVACVSIFFFISGTLSPLTVQGLSYFFKSLDNNILFSVPLWIMTMIFTAAGLIFHITVRRLLAGEIDNLRHRMIKKSRL
;
A
#
# COMPACT_ATOMS: atom_id res chain seq x y z
N MET A 1 -6.16 40.91 -0.54
CA MET A 1 -5.63 39.60 -1.01
C MET A 1 -5.44 38.55 0.10
N GLY A 2 -5.93 38.77 1.34
CA GLY A 2 -5.57 37.91 2.49
C GLY A 2 -6.60 36.84 2.89
N SER A 3 -7.90 37.16 2.91
CA SER A 3 -8.93 36.26 3.48
C SER A 3 -9.15 34.98 2.68
N HIS A 4 -9.22 35.08 1.35
CA HIS A 4 -9.46 33.92 0.48
C HIS A 4 -8.26 32.96 0.42
N LEU A 5 -7.02 33.47 0.43
CA LEU A 5 -5.83 32.62 0.53
C LEU A 5 -5.77 31.91 1.88
N MET A 6 -5.99 32.64 2.99
CA MET A 6 -6.02 32.07 4.34
C MET A 6 -7.13 31.01 4.48
N GLN A 7 -8.29 31.23 3.88
CA GLN A 7 -9.37 30.24 3.86
C GLN A 7 -8.96 28.96 3.13
N ARG A 8 -8.28 29.07 1.98
CA ARG A 8 -7.78 27.89 1.24
C ARG A 8 -6.70 27.14 2.02
N LEU A 9 -5.81 27.85 2.67
CA LEU A 9 -4.76 27.26 3.50
C LEU A 9 -5.34 26.54 4.72
N ASN A 10 -6.34 27.13 5.39
CA ASN A 10 -7.07 26.46 6.47
C ASN A 10 -7.78 25.21 5.96
N ALA A 11 -8.51 25.30 4.86
CA ALA A 11 -9.21 24.14 4.29
C ALA A 11 -8.23 23.01 3.91
N PHE A 12 -7.06 23.36 3.39
CA PHE A 12 -5.99 22.40 3.12
C PHE A 12 -5.44 21.77 4.41
N ALA A 13 -5.19 22.57 5.45
CA ALA A 13 -4.72 22.09 6.74
C ALA A 13 -5.73 21.13 7.37
N ASP A 14 -7.03 21.46 7.33
CA ASP A 14 -8.11 20.61 7.84
C ASP A 14 -8.18 19.28 7.08
N ALA A 15 -8.13 19.33 5.74
CA ALA A 15 -8.11 18.12 4.91
C ALA A 15 -6.87 17.26 5.18
N PHE A 16 -5.71 17.88 5.38
CA PHE A 16 -4.47 17.19 5.68
C PHE A 16 -4.50 16.55 7.08
N SER A 17 -5.01 17.25 8.10
CA SER A 17 -5.23 16.69 9.42
C SER A 17 -6.20 15.52 9.41
N PHE A 18 -7.30 15.63 8.64
CA PHE A 18 -8.23 14.53 8.43
C PHE A 18 -7.53 13.32 7.78
N PHE A 19 -6.71 13.56 6.76
CA PHE A 19 -5.92 12.51 6.12
C PHE A 19 -4.96 11.82 7.09
N LEU A 20 -4.25 12.59 7.94
CA LEU A 20 -3.35 12.04 8.96
C LEU A 20 -4.09 11.18 9.99
N LEU A 21 -5.25 11.63 10.45
CA LEU A 21 -6.10 10.86 11.35
C LEU A 21 -6.61 9.58 10.69
N TRP A 22 -7.02 9.65 9.43
CA TRP A 22 -7.43 8.47 8.67
C TRP A 22 -6.27 7.47 8.52
N LEU A 23 -5.05 7.97 8.27
CA LEU A 23 -3.83 7.17 8.16
C LEU A 23 -3.56 6.38 9.46
N GLN A 24 -3.64 7.06 10.60
CA GLN A 24 -3.45 6.45 11.92
C GLN A 24 -4.55 5.44 12.28
N ASN A 25 -5.79 5.67 11.84
CA ASN A 25 -6.94 4.81 12.18
C ASN A 25 -7.17 3.66 11.20
N SER A 26 -6.50 3.64 10.05
CA SER A 26 -6.64 2.60 9.02
C SER A 26 -5.42 1.67 8.83
N PRO A 27 -4.57 1.40 9.85
CA PRO A 27 -3.29 0.73 9.63
C PRO A 27 -3.47 -0.70 9.14
N VAL A 28 -4.51 -1.40 9.59
CA VAL A 28 -4.81 -2.79 9.21
C VAL A 28 -5.12 -2.92 7.71
N ILE A 29 -5.96 -2.04 7.17
CA ILE A 29 -6.32 -2.04 5.74
C ILE A 29 -5.09 -1.69 4.90
N LEU A 30 -4.32 -0.68 5.33
CA LEU A 30 -3.08 -0.29 4.67
C LEU A 30 -2.03 -1.42 4.71
N SER A 31 -1.93 -2.15 5.83
CA SER A 31 -1.06 -3.33 5.97
C SER A 31 -1.46 -4.46 5.03
N LEU A 32 -2.76 -4.72 4.86
CA LEU A 32 -3.26 -5.71 3.91
C LEU A 32 -2.89 -5.33 2.48
N LEU A 33 -3.14 -4.07 2.11
CA LEU A 33 -2.78 -3.52 0.80
C LEU A 33 -1.26 -3.58 0.57
N ALA A 34 -0.45 -3.27 1.58
CA ALA A 34 1.00 -3.43 1.51
C ALA A 34 1.39 -4.87 1.17
N GLY A 35 0.80 -5.86 1.85
CA GLY A 35 1.01 -7.28 1.55
C GLY A 35 0.64 -7.65 0.11
N LEU A 36 -0.49 -7.13 -0.36
CA LEU A 36 -0.97 -7.34 -1.73
C LEU A 36 -0.06 -6.72 -2.78
N THR A 37 0.60 -5.60 -2.49
CA THR A 37 1.37 -4.84 -3.48
C THR A 37 2.89 -5.03 -3.37
N LEU A 38 3.39 -5.52 -2.23
CA LEU A 38 4.82 -5.80 -1.98
C LEU A 38 5.46 -6.67 -3.07
N PRO A 39 4.81 -7.75 -3.55
CA PRO A 39 5.36 -8.57 -4.64
C PRO A 39 5.69 -7.79 -5.91
N PHE A 40 5.02 -6.69 -6.24
CA PHE A 40 5.33 -5.89 -7.43
C PHE A 40 6.68 -5.17 -7.32
N ILE A 41 7.20 -4.93 -6.12
CA ILE A 41 8.51 -4.31 -5.89
C ILE A 41 9.63 -5.34 -6.07
N PHE A 42 9.44 -6.55 -5.52
CA PHE A 42 10.50 -7.56 -5.45
C PHE A 42 10.60 -8.46 -6.69
N HIS A 43 9.51 -8.66 -7.43
CA HIS A 43 9.51 -9.55 -8.58
C HIS A 43 10.24 -9.03 -9.82
N LEU A 44 10.62 -7.74 -9.86
CA LEU A 44 11.33 -7.19 -11.01
C LEU A 44 12.86 -7.22 -10.82
N PRO A 45 13.61 -7.94 -11.67
CA PRO A 45 15.06 -7.88 -11.73
C PRO A 45 15.56 -6.44 -11.94
N ARG A 46 16.74 -6.11 -11.39
CA ARG A 46 17.27 -4.74 -11.43
C ARG A 46 17.44 -4.21 -12.87
N GLU A 47 17.81 -5.08 -13.80
CA GLU A 47 17.93 -4.81 -15.23
C GLU A 47 16.58 -4.40 -15.85
N GLU A 48 15.50 -5.11 -15.51
CA GLU A 48 14.14 -4.87 -16.02
C GLU A 48 13.50 -3.61 -15.42
N ARG A 49 13.93 -3.17 -14.23
CA ARG A 49 13.41 -1.94 -13.59
C ARG A 49 13.70 -0.67 -14.37
N LYS A 50 14.82 -0.60 -15.09
CA LYS A 50 15.15 0.57 -15.92
C LYS A 50 14.12 0.76 -17.03
N ASN A 51 13.74 -0.33 -17.68
CA ASN A 51 12.81 -0.36 -18.81
C ASN A 51 11.34 -0.58 -18.39
N ALA A 52 11.07 -0.70 -17.09
CA ALA A 52 9.73 -0.95 -16.60
C ALA A 52 8.76 0.18 -17.00
N PRO A 53 7.51 -0.16 -17.39
CA PRO A 53 6.51 0.83 -17.75
C PRO A 53 6.17 1.72 -16.54
N PHE A 54 5.78 2.97 -16.82
CA PHE A 54 5.48 3.97 -15.79
C PHE A 54 4.50 3.47 -14.72
N TRP A 55 3.45 2.76 -15.13
CA TRP A 55 2.45 2.19 -14.21
C TRP A 55 3.06 1.26 -13.16
N LEU A 56 4.05 0.44 -13.53
CA LEU A 56 4.67 -0.48 -12.57
C LEU A 56 5.52 0.29 -11.54
N LYS A 57 6.18 1.37 -11.96
CA LYS A 57 6.90 2.28 -11.06
C LYS A 57 5.92 3.00 -10.11
N SER A 58 4.76 3.41 -10.61
CA SER A 58 3.69 4.02 -9.80
C SER A 58 3.17 3.02 -8.76
N VAL A 59 2.89 1.78 -9.14
CA VAL A 59 2.44 0.72 -8.22
C VAL A 59 3.50 0.44 -7.16
N ALA A 60 4.79 0.42 -7.53
CA ALA A 60 5.88 0.26 -6.56
C ALA A 60 5.91 1.42 -5.54
N CYS A 61 5.73 2.67 -6.00
CA CYS A 61 5.65 3.84 -5.11
C CYS A 61 4.46 3.73 -4.13
N VAL A 62 3.27 3.41 -4.65
CA VAL A 62 2.06 3.20 -3.84
C VAL A 62 2.25 2.06 -2.84
N SER A 63 2.93 0.99 -3.25
CA SER A 63 3.24 -0.15 -2.38
C SER A 63 4.17 0.23 -1.23
N ILE A 64 5.20 1.04 -1.48
CA ILE A 64 6.08 1.59 -0.44
C ILE A 64 5.27 2.46 0.52
N PHE A 65 4.39 3.32 0.00
CA PHE A 65 3.51 4.15 0.83
C PHE A 65 2.63 3.28 1.76
N PHE A 66 1.95 2.26 1.23
CA PHE A 66 1.13 1.35 2.05
C PHE A 66 1.96 0.59 3.07
N PHE A 67 3.17 0.17 2.73
CA PHE A 67 4.05 -0.53 3.67
C PHE A 67 4.47 0.36 4.84
N ILE A 68 4.86 1.60 4.56
CA ILE A 68 5.27 2.59 5.56
C ILE A 68 4.07 2.98 6.44
N SER A 69 2.95 3.33 5.81
CA SER A 69 1.75 3.83 6.51
C SER A 69 0.86 2.73 7.10
N GLY A 70 1.06 1.48 6.72
CA GLY A 70 0.33 0.32 7.23
C GLY A 70 1.20 -0.54 8.13
N THR A 71 2.10 -1.33 7.54
CA THR A 71 2.95 -2.30 8.25
C THR A 71 3.82 -1.61 9.31
N LEU A 72 4.48 -0.52 8.94
CA LEU A 72 5.31 0.30 9.83
C LEU A 72 4.54 1.46 10.48
N SER A 73 3.21 1.42 10.46
CA SER A 73 2.36 2.49 11.01
C SER A 73 2.71 2.92 12.44
N PRO A 74 3.04 2.02 13.39
CA PRO A 74 3.35 2.46 14.76
C PRO A 74 4.60 3.34 14.80
N LEU A 75 5.58 3.07 13.94
CA LEU A 75 6.80 3.86 13.84
C LEU A 75 6.57 5.18 13.10
N THR A 76 5.80 5.13 12.00
CA THR A 76 5.64 6.28 11.12
C THR A 76 4.69 7.32 11.70
N VAL A 77 3.58 6.88 12.31
CA VAL A 77 2.66 7.78 13.01
C VAL A 77 3.31 8.34 14.28
N GLN A 78 4.13 7.56 15.01
CA GLN A 78 4.94 8.11 16.10
C GLN A 78 5.89 9.22 15.61
N GLY A 79 6.57 9.00 14.48
CA GLY A 79 7.42 10.02 13.88
C GLY A 79 6.65 11.28 13.50
N LEU A 80 5.46 11.11 12.90
CA LEU A 80 4.59 12.21 12.49
C LEU A 80 3.97 12.94 13.68
N SER A 81 3.69 12.29 14.81
CA SER A 81 3.06 12.91 15.98
C SER A 81 3.96 13.95 16.64
N TYR A 82 5.28 13.91 16.43
CA TYR A 82 6.20 14.99 16.82
C TYR A 82 5.95 16.30 16.05
N PHE A 83 5.47 16.22 14.82
CA PHE A 83 5.17 17.38 13.98
C PHE A 83 3.69 17.77 14.04
N PHE A 84 2.79 16.80 14.24
CA PHE A 84 1.35 16.99 14.18
C PHE A 84 0.67 16.53 15.47
N LYS A 85 0.21 17.50 16.27
CA LYS A 85 -0.48 17.26 17.55
C LYS A 85 -1.80 16.50 17.44
N SER A 86 -2.37 16.40 16.23
CA SER A 86 -3.61 15.64 15.99
C SER A 86 -3.41 14.13 16.10
N LEU A 87 -2.17 13.64 16.05
CA LEU A 87 -1.84 12.22 16.07
C LEU A 87 -1.55 11.73 17.50
N ASP A 88 -1.84 10.45 17.75
CA ASP A 88 -1.51 9.79 19.02
C ASP A 88 -0.01 9.42 19.05
N ASN A 89 0.63 9.73 20.17
CA ASN A 89 2.06 9.53 20.39
C ASN A 89 2.38 8.35 21.33
N ASN A 90 1.40 7.52 21.67
CA ASN A 90 1.59 6.36 22.56
C ASN A 90 1.52 5.01 21.83
N ILE A 91 1.37 5.04 20.50
CA ILE A 91 1.11 3.82 19.73
C ILE A 91 2.36 2.99 19.42
N LEU A 92 3.58 3.57 19.54
CA LEU A 92 4.83 2.90 19.16
C LEU A 92 5.02 1.57 19.91
N PHE A 93 4.68 1.54 21.20
CA PHE A 93 4.84 0.39 22.07
C PHE A 93 3.58 -0.49 22.15
N SER A 94 2.58 -0.23 21.31
CA SER A 94 1.38 -1.06 21.23
C SER A 94 1.70 -2.39 20.55
N VAL A 95 2.05 -3.39 21.35
CA VAL A 95 2.30 -4.77 20.89
C VAL A 95 1.15 -5.33 20.06
N PRO A 96 -0.14 -5.16 20.45
CA PRO A 96 -1.25 -5.65 19.64
C PRO A 96 -1.29 -5.02 18.24
N LEU A 97 -0.95 -3.72 18.12
CA LEU A 97 -0.96 -3.03 16.84
C LEU A 97 0.11 -3.59 15.90
N TRP A 98 1.33 -3.80 16.40
CA TRP A 98 2.41 -4.44 15.63
C TRP A 98 2.05 -5.84 15.16
N ILE A 99 1.44 -6.64 16.04
CA ILE A 99 1.02 -8.00 15.68
C ILE A 99 -0.04 -7.94 14.57
N MET A 100 -1.05 -7.07 14.71
CA MET A 100 -2.12 -6.93 13.73
C MET A 100 -1.60 -6.47 12.37
N THR A 101 -0.74 -5.45 12.32
CA THR A 101 -0.19 -4.94 11.06
C THR A 101 0.66 -6.00 10.36
N MET A 102 1.48 -6.75 11.11
CA MET A 102 2.29 -7.83 10.56
C MET A 102 1.44 -9.00 10.02
N ILE A 103 0.42 -9.44 10.77
CA ILE A 103 -0.49 -10.51 10.34
C ILE A 103 -1.23 -10.12 9.06
N PHE A 104 -1.75 -8.90 8.96
CA PHE A 104 -2.49 -8.48 7.78
C PHE A 104 -1.58 -8.29 6.56
N THR A 105 -0.34 -7.82 6.75
CA THR A 105 0.65 -7.81 5.66
C THR A 105 0.99 -9.22 5.19
N ALA A 106 1.17 -10.17 6.10
CA ALA A 106 1.37 -11.58 5.73
C ALA A 106 0.15 -12.14 4.99
N ALA A 107 -1.07 -11.86 5.47
CA ALA A 107 -2.31 -12.30 4.84
C ALA A 107 -2.46 -11.76 3.41
N GLY A 108 -2.18 -10.47 3.19
CA GLY A 108 -2.20 -9.86 1.86
C GLY A 108 -1.19 -10.48 0.91
N LEU A 109 0.01 -10.80 1.41
CA LEU A 109 1.05 -11.46 0.63
C LEU A 109 0.66 -12.89 0.24
N ILE A 110 0.13 -13.67 1.18
CA ILE A 110 -0.38 -15.02 0.91
C ILE A 110 -1.50 -14.97 -0.12
N PHE A 111 -2.44 -14.04 0.03
CA PHE A 111 -3.54 -13.85 -0.92
C PHE A 111 -3.01 -13.52 -2.32
N HIS A 112 -2.05 -12.59 -2.43
CA HIS A 112 -1.44 -12.25 -3.72
C HIS A 112 -0.84 -13.48 -4.39
N ILE A 113 -0.07 -14.29 -3.66
CA ILE A 113 0.57 -15.48 -4.20
C ILE A 113 -0.48 -16.50 -4.66
N THR A 114 -1.50 -16.76 -3.86
CA THR A 114 -2.57 -17.71 -4.18
C THR A 114 -3.35 -17.26 -5.41
N VAL A 115 -3.78 -16.00 -5.46
CA VAL A 115 -4.50 -15.46 -6.61
C VAL A 115 -3.65 -15.49 -7.87
N ARG A 116 -2.36 -15.12 -7.78
CA ARG A 116 -1.45 -15.18 -8.92
C ARG A 116 -1.32 -16.61 -9.47
N ARG A 117 -1.23 -17.63 -8.59
CA ARG A 117 -1.15 -19.03 -9.00
C ARG A 117 -2.44 -19.50 -9.68
N LEU A 118 -3.60 -19.16 -9.13
CA LEU A 118 -4.90 -19.51 -9.71
C LEU A 118 -5.09 -18.86 -11.09
N LEU A 119 -4.77 -17.57 -11.21
CA LEU A 119 -4.87 -16.84 -12.48
C LEU A 119 -3.90 -17.37 -13.53
N ALA A 120 -2.66 -17.69 -13.17
CA ALA A 120 -1.69 -18.26 -14.10
C ALA A 120 -2.19 -19.60 -14.67
N GLY A 121 -2.72 -20.48 -13.82
CA GLY A 121 -3.30 -21.75 -14.26
C GLY A 121 -4.48 -21.56 -15.22
N GLU A 122 -5.36 -20.58 -14.95
CA GLU A 122 -6.49 -20.30 -15.82
C GLU A 122 -6.06 -19.69 -17.17
N ILE A 123 -5.09 -18.78 -17.16
CA ILE A 123 -4.54 -18.18 -18.39
C ILE A 123 -3.90 -19.25 -19.28
N ASP A 124 -3.15 -20.19 -18.70
CA ASP A 124 -2.54 -21.29 -19.45
C ASP A 124 -3.59 -22.22 -20.06
N ASN A 125 -4.66 -22.52 -19.32
CA ASN A 125 -5.80 -23.30 -19.82
C ASN A 125 -6.51 -22.60 -20.99
N LEU A 126 -6.77 -21.29 -20.88
CA LEU A 126 -7.38 -20.49 -21.93
C LEU A 126 -6.48 -20.42 -23.17
N ARG A 127 -5.17 -20.22 -22.98
CA ARG A 127 -4.18 -20.21 -24.07
C ARG A 127 -4.15 -21.55 -24.81
N HIS A 128 -4.16 -22.66 -24.08
CA HIS A 128 -4.18 -23.99 -24.69
C HIS A 128 -5.46 -24.23 -25.50
N ARG A 129 -6.62 -23.79 -24.97
CA ARG A 129 -7.91 -23.87 -25.67
C ARG A 129 -7.93 -23.00 -26.94
N MET A 130 -7.38 -21.79 -26.91
CA MET A 130 -7.28 -20.93 -28.09
C MET A 130 -6.40 -21.54 -29.19
N ILE A 131 -5.21 -22.05 -28.83
CA ILE A 131 -4.30 -22.68 -29.82
C ILE A 131 -4.95 -23.91 -30.47
N LYS A 132 -5.70 -24.71 -29.69
CA LYS A 132 -6.45 -25.85 -30.23
C LYS A 132 -7.55 -25.41 -31.20
N LYS A 133 -8.21 -24.28 -30.91
CA LYS A 133 -9.29 -23.72 -31.74
C LYS A 133 -8.78 -23.02 -33.00
N SER A 134 -7.56 -22.46 -32.99
CA SER A 134 -6.97 -21.75 -34.14
C SER A 134 -6.25 -22.67 -35.14
N ARG A 135 -6.03 -23.95 -34.79
CA ARG A 135 -5.44 -24.97 -35.68
C ARG A 135 -6.48 -25.81 -36.43
N LEU A 136 -7.77 -25.59 -36.16
CA LEU A 136 -8.92 -26.08 -36.93
C LEU A 136 -9.36 -24.98 -37.90
#